data_AF-A0A1V5LKD2-F1
#
_entry.id   AF-A0A1V5LKD2-F1
#
_cell.length_a   1.000
_cell.length_b   1.000
_cell.length_c   1.000
_cell.angle_alpha   90.00
_cell.angle_beta   90.00
_cell.angle_gamma   90.00
#
_symmetry.space_group_name_H-M   'P 1'
#
loop_
_entity.id
_entity.type
_entity.pdbx_description
1 polymer ?
#
loop_
_entity_poly.entity_id
_entity_poly.type
_entity_poly.pdbx_seq_one_letter_code
_entity_poly.pdbx_strand_id
1 'polypeptide(L)' 'MLEPVRTLTATIAAELGEAPVHSDHYQVLFIIGILLFTITFVINITADFIVRGIGRK' A
#
# COMPACT_ATOMS: atom_id res chain seq x y z
N MET A 1 -19.54 -6.30 -20.23
CA MET A 1 -18.49 -5.26 -20.29
C MET A 1 -17.48 -5.63 -19.21
N LEU A 2 -16.21 -5.83 -19.56
CA LEU A 2 -15.16 -6.11 -18.58
C LEU A 2 -14.52 -4.77 -18.19
N GLU A 3 -14.85 -4.25 -17.01
CA GLU A 3 -14.15 -3.09 -16.47
C GLU A 3 -12.76 -3.50 -15.98
N PRO A 4 -11.71 -2.72 -16.28
CA PRO A 4 -10.36 -3.02 -15.81
C PRO A 4 -10.32 -3.01 -14.27
N VAL A 5 -9.87 -4.12 -13.68
CA VAL A 5 -9.61 -4.17 -12.23
C VAL A 5 -8.36 -3.32 -11.95
N ARG A 6 -8.54 -2.21 -11.24
CA ARG A 6 -7.40 -1.40 -10.76
C ARG A 6 -6.84 -1.98 -9.48
N THR A 7 -5.52 -1.94 -9.35
CA THR A 7 -4.87 -2.23 -8.07
C THR A 7 -5.22 -1.13 -7.07
N LEU A 8 -5.28 -1.48 -5.78
CA LEU A 8 -5.58 -0.49 -4.74
C LEU A 8 -4.59 0.68 -4.78
N THR A 9 -3.31 0.42 -5.05
CA THR A 9 -2.28 1.46 -5.24
C THR A 9 -2.61 2.41 -6.40
N ALA A 10 -3.09 1.88 -7.53
CA ALA A 10 -3.46 2.70 -8.69
C ALA A 10 -4.74 3.51 -8.44
N THR A 11 -5.71 2.95 -7.72
CA THR A 11 -6.91 3.68 -7.28
C THR A 11 -6.53 4.80 -6.33
N ILE A 12 -5.67 4.52 -5.34
CA ILE A 12 -5.17 5.53 -4.41
C ILE A 12 -4.46 6.65 -5.17
N ALA A 13 -3.50 6.32 -6.04
CA ALA A 13 -2.78 7.34 -6.80
C ALA A 13 -3.69 8.21 -7.67
N ALA A 14 -4.74 7.64 -8.26
CA ALA A 14 -5.70 8.39 -9.07
C ALA A 14 -6.58 9.32 -8.21
N GLU A 15 -7.11 8.82 -7.09
CA GLU A 15 -8.01 9.57 -6.20
C GLU A 15 -7.26 10.65 -5.39
N LEU A 16 -6.00 10.41 -5.02
CA LEU A 16 -5.21 11.33 -4.19
C LEU A 16 -4.85 12.62 -4.95
N GLY A 17 -4.83 12.56 -6.29
CA GLY A 17 -4.66 13.73 -7.14
C GLY A 17 -5.89 14.63 -7.21
N GLU A 18 -7.08 14.09 -6.94
CA GLU A 18 -8.36 14.81 -7.05
C GLU A 18 -9.00 15.10 -5.68
N ALA A 19 -8.56 14.43 -4.61
CA ALA A 19 -9.10 14.60 -3.26
C ALA A 19 -8.66 15.95 -2.64
N PRO A 20 -9.61 16.80 -2.17
CA PRO A 20 -9.27 18.03 -1.49
C PRO A 20 -8.49 17.77 -0.19
N VAL A 21 -7.41 18.52 0.01
CA VAL A 21 -6.61 18.47 1.24
C VAL A 21 -7.51 18.90 2.42
N HIS A 22 -7.55 18.08 3.48
CA HIS A 22 -8.47 18.19 4.65
C HIS A 22 -9.91 17.67 4.45
N SER A 23 -10.20 16.97 3.36
CA SER A 23 -11.46 16.22 3.24
C SER A 23 -11.42 14.87 3.97
N ASP A 24 -12.59 14.36 4.37
CA ASP A 24 -12.72 13.01 4.93
C ASP A 24 -12.19 11.94 3.96
N HIS A 25 -12.43 12.13 2.65
CA HIS A 25 -11.93 11.23 1.59
C HIS A 25 -10.41 11.18 1.57
N TYR A 26 -9.73 12.33 1.68
CA TYR A 26 -8.28 12.40 1.74
C TYR A 26 -7.72 11.63 2.96
N GLN A 27 -8.36 11.75 4.13
CA GLN A 27 -7.95 11.00 5.33
C GLN A 27 -8.11 9.49 5.15
N VAL A 28 -9.24 9.04 4.61
CA VAL A 28 -9.47 7.60 4.34
C VAL A 28 -8.41 7.07 3.38
N LEU A 29 -8.14 7.80 2.30
CA LEU A 29 -7.17 7.40 1.29
C LEU A 29 -5.75 7.30 1.88
N PHE A 30 -5.40 8.23 2.76
CA PHE A 30 -4.14 8.22 3.48
C PHE A 30 -4.03 7.02 4.43
N ILE A 31 -5.08 6.70 5.18
CA ILE A 31 -5.12 5.54 6.08
C ILE A 31 -4.97 4.22 5.30
N ILE A 32 -5.66 4.08 4.16
CA ILE A 32 -5.51 2.91 3.30
C ILE A 32 -4.09 2.82 2.74
N GLY A 33 -3.48 3.95 2.35
CA GLY A 33 -2.09 4.01 1.93
C GLY A 33 -1.12 3.53 3.01
N ILE A 34 -1.30 3.98 4.26
CA ILE A 34 -0.52 3.51 5.42
C ILE A 34 -0.71 2.02 5.64
N LEU A 35 -1.96 1.53 5.58
CA LEU A 35 -2.27 0.10 5.77
C LEU A 35 -1.54 -0.77 4.73
N LEU A 36 -1.60 -0.39 3.45
CA LEU A 36 -0.90 -1.09 2.37
C LEU A 36 0.62 -1.06 2.58
N PHE A 37 1.16 0.10 2.99
CA PHE A 37 2.57 0.23 3.32
C PHE A 37 2.95 -0.71 4.48
N THR A 38 2.17 -0.75 5.56
CA THR A 38 2.41 -1.64 6.70
C THR A 38 2.41 -3.11 6.29
N ILE A 39 1.45 -3.55 5.49
CA ILE A 39 1.41 -4.94 4.99
C ILE A 39 2.67 -5.25 4.18
N THR A 40 3.01 -4.39 3.23
CA THR A 40 4.19 -4.56 2.37
C THR A 40 5.47 -4.56 3.21
N PHE A 41 5.56 -3.68 4.19
CA PHE A 41 6.69 -3.57 5.10
C PHE A 41 6.85 -4.82 5.98
N VAL A 42 5.77 -5.34 6.57
CA VAL A 42 5.78 -6.57 7.37
C VAL A 42 6.22 -7.76 6.54
N ILE A 43 5.72 -7.88 5.31
CA ILE A 43 6.14 -8.95 4.39
C ILE A 43 7.63 -8.83 4.08
N ASN A 44 8.10 -7.63 3.74
CA ASN A 44 9.51 -7.40 3.43
C ASN A 44 10.43 -7.69 4.63
N ILE A 45 10.07 -7.22 5.83
CA ILE A 45 10.82 -7.51 7.06
C ILE A 45 10.83 -9.01 7.35
N THR A 46 9.69 -9.68 7.24
CA THR A 46 9.59 -11.12 7.51
C THR A 46 10.45 -11.91 6.52
N ALA A 47 10.41 -11.54 5.24
CA ALA A 47 11.25 -12.13 4.20
C ALA A 47 12.74 -11.90 4.50
N ASP A 48 13.14 -10.66 4.82
CA ASP A 48 14.52 -10.32 5.17
C ASP A 48 15.01 -11.07 6.41
N PHE A 49 14.16 -11.21 7.45
CA PHE A 49 14.48 -11.98 8.64
C PHE A 49 14.71 -13.47 8.34
N ILE A 50 13.84 -14.08 7.53
CA ILE A 50 13.98 -15.48 7.10
C ILE A 50 15.24 -15.66 6.25
N VAL A 51 15.47 -14.78 5.28
CA VAL A 51 16.64 -14.86 4.37
C VAL A 51 17.94 -14.64 5.13
N ARG A 52 18.02 -13.65 6.03
CA ARG A 52 19.21 -13.43 6.87
C ARG A 52 19.45 -14.57 7.87
N GLY A 53 18.39 -15.23 8.33
CA GLY A 53 18.48 -16.43 9.15
C GLY A 53 19.06 -17.64 8.39
N ILE A 54 18.85 -17.71 7.08
CA ILE A 54 19.30 -18.83 6.22
C ILE A 54 20.64 -18.51 5.52
N GLY A 55 20.98 -17.24 5.32
CA GLY A 55 22.16 -16.77 4.59
C GLY A 55 23.48 -16.76 5.38
N ARG A 56 23.58 -17.48 6.50
CA ARG A 56 24.87 -17.76 7.17
C ARG A 56 25.39 -19.13 6.76
N LYS A 57 26.06 -19.19 5.60
CA LYS A 57 27.12 -20.14 5.31
C LYS A 57 28.08 -19.57 4.29
#